data_AF-A0A3D5KL79-F1
#
_entry.id   AF-A0A3D5KL79-F1
#
_cell.length_a   1.000
_cell.length_b   1.000
_cell.length_c   1.000
_cell.angle_alpha   90.00
_cell.angle_beta   90.00
_cell.angle_gamma   90.00
#
_symmetry.space_group_name_H-M   'P 1'
#
loop_
_entity.id
_entity.type
_entity.pdbx_description
1 polymer ?
#
loop_
_entity_poly.entity_id
_entity_poly.type
_entity_poly.pdbx_seq_one_letter_code
_entity_poly.pdbx_strand_id
1 'polypeptide(L)'
;RCQIFDFNRIQVSDIAKQLKKIAEREGIKAEDEALHLIAQKADGALRDGLSIFDLMVTFSSSSKVTFSDVLNNLHILDYDYYFKMVDGLLSENSATPLLLFDEILKKGFDGQNFITGLGEHLRNLLVSQDARTVNLMEVPESVKQKYLTQAQAAPPSLLLSWLNIASTCDIHYKASKNQRLLVELALMKMAYVNSAISTNGSSNEAGVKKKLN
;
A
#
# COMPACT_ATOMS: atom_id res chain seq x y z
N ARG A 1 -25.82 -36.88 9.33
CA ARG A 1 -24.36 -36.62 9.37
C ARG A 1 -24.00 -36.01 8.03
N CYS A 2 -23.47 -34.79 7.99
CA CYS A 2 -23.05 -34.14 6.75
C CYS A 2 -21.54 -34.29 6.57
N GLN A 3 -21.09 -34.39 5.32
CA GLN A 3 -19.67 -34.28 4.98
C GLN A 3 -19.31 -32.80 4.88
N ILE A 4 -18.32 -32.37 5.67
CA ILE A 4 -17.82 -31.00 5.66
C ILE A 4 -16.67 -30.94 4.66
N PHE A 5 -16.73 -29.96 3.76
CA PHE A 5 -15.64 -29.63 2.84
C PHE A 5 -15.19 -28.21 3.16
N ASP A 6 -13.94 -28.07 3.58
CA ASP A 6 -13.31 -26.77 3.81
C ASP A 6 -12.63 -26.29 2.52
N PHE A 7 -13.05 -25.12 2.05
CA PHE A 7 -12.42 -24.43 0.94
C PHE A 7 -11.54 -23.30 1.47
N ASN A 8 -10.24 -23.37 1.17
CA ASN A 8 -9.29 -22.31 1.51
C ASN A 8 -9.38 -21.16 0.50
N ARG A 9 -8.96 -19.96 0.93
CA ARG A 9 -8.79 -18.82 0.03
C ARG A 9 -7.82 -19.17 -1.10
N ILE A 10 -8.19 -18.80 -2.32
CA ILE A 10 -7.34 -19.00 -3.50
C ILE A 10 -6.21 -17.96 -3.45
N GLN A 11 -4.98 -18.38 -3.70
CA GLN A 11 -3.84 -17.47 -3.72
C GLN A 11 -3.95 -16.48 -4.89
N VAL A 12 -3.51 -15.24 -4.68
CA VAL A 12 -3.54 -14.17 -5.71
C VAL A 12 -2.86 -14.63 -7.01
N SER A 13 -1.72 -15.32 -6.90
CA SER A 13 -1.00 -15.86 -8.06
C SER A 13 -1.81 -16.87 -8.86
N ASP A 14 -2.67 -17.65 -8.21
CA ASP A 14 -3.48 -18.67 -8.87
C ASP A 14 -4.71 -18.06 -9.54
N ILE A 15 -5.31 -17.03 -8.93
CA ILE A 15 -6.36 -16.23 -9.57
C ILE A 15 -5.81 -15.56 -10.83
N ALA A 16 -4.64 -14.90 -10.75
CA ALA A 16 -4.01 -14.25 -11.90
C ALA A 16 -3.73 -15.23 -13.05
N LYS A 17 -3.20 -16.43 -12.74
CA LYS A 17 -2.99 -17.50 -13.74
C LYS A 17 -4.31 -17.96 -14.36
N GLN A 18 -5.37 -18.08 -13.56
CA GLN A 18 -6.67 -18.50 -14.06
C GLN A 18 -7.30 -17.44 -14.98
N LEU A 19 -7.21 -16.16 -14.62
CA LEU A 19 -7.64 -15.05 -15.48
C LEU A 19 -6.85 -15.02 -16.79
N LYS A 20 -5.53 -15.26 -16.74
CA LYS A 20 -4.68 -15.35 -17.94
C LYS A 20 -5.15 -16.43 -18.92
N LYS A 21 -5.44 -17.63 -18.41
CA LYS A 21 -5.97 -18.73 -19.22
C LYS A 21 -7.32 -18.38 -19.88
N ILE A 22 -8.16 -17.64 -19.17
CA ILE A 22 -9.47 -17.22 -19.68
C ILE A 22 -9.29 -16.15 -20.76
N ALA A 23 -8.42 -15.15 -20.52
CA ALA A 23 -8.08 -14.14 -21.52
C ALA A 23 -7.54 -14.76 -22.81
N GLU A 24 -6.63 -15.74 -22.71
CA GLU A 24 -6.08 -16.47 -23.86
C GLU A 24 -7.16 -17.24 -24.63
N ARG A 25 -8.12 -17.87 -23.91
CA ARG A 25 -9.22 -18.62 -24.52
C ARG A 25 -10.22 -17.72 -25.26
N GLU A 26 -10.49 -16.54 -24.72
CA GLU A 26 -11.43 -15.56 -25.29
C GLU A 26 -10.75 -14.63 -26.33
N GLY A 27 -9.44 -14.78 -26.56
CA GLY A 27 -8.69 -13.96 -27.52
C GLY A 27 -8.43 -12.51 -27.05
N ILE A 28 -8.48 -12.27 -25.74
CA ILE A 28 -8.31 -10.96 -25.12
C ILE A 28 -6.83 -10.78 -24.76
N LYS A 29 -6.23 -9.65 -25.15
CA LYS A 29 -4.84 -9.33 -24.77
C LYS A 29 -4.82 -8.69 -23.39
N ALA A 30 -4.29 -9.35 -22.38
CA ALA A 30 -4.15 -8.78 -21.03
C ALA A 30 -2.68 -8.74 -20.58
N GLU A 31 -2.29 -7.66 -19.92
CA GLU A 31 -0.96 -7.52 -19.31
C GLU A 31 -0.90 -8.30 -17.98
N ASP A 32 0.23 -8.98 -17.71
CA ASP A 32 0.37 -9.81 -16.51
C ASP A 32 0.23 -8.99 -15.21
N GLU A 33 0.73 -7.76 -15.19
CA GLU A 33 0.59 -6.83 -14.05
C GLU A 33 -0.88 -6.43 -13.83
N ALA A 34 -1.65 -6.26 -14.91
CA ALA A 34 -3.08 -5.92 -14.84
C ALA A 34 -3.89 -7.07 -14.23
N LEU A 35 -3.62 -8.31 -14.67
CA LEU A 35 -4.26 -9.51 -14.13
C LEU A 35 -3.91 -9.75 -12.65
N HIS A 36 -2.67 -9.46 -12.26
CA HIS A 36 -2.24 -9.55 -10.87
C HIS A 36 -2.97 -8.55 -9.99
N LEU A 37 -3.15 -7.32 -10.45
CA LEU A 37 -3.88 -6.28 -9.72
C LEU A 37 -5.36 -6.64 -9.53
N ILE A 38 -6.01 -7.19 -10.56
CA ILE A 38 -7.38 -7.69 -10.47
C ILE A 38 -7.47 -8.84 -9.44
N ALA A 39 -6.52 -9.78 -9.50
CA ALA A 39 -6.45 -10.89 -8.57
C ALA A 39 -6.25 -10.44 -7.12
N GLN A 40 -5.45 -9.40 -6.88
CA GLN A 40 -5.24 -8.82 -5.56
C GLN A 40 -6.54 -8.20 -5.02
N LYS A 41 -7.29 -7.48 -5.87
CA LYS A 41 -8.59 -6.92 -5.48
C LYS A 41 -9.68 -7.95 -5.25
N ALA A 42 -9.53 -9.15 -5.80
CA ALA A 42 -10.47 -10.24 -5.59
C ALA A 42 -10.36 -10.90 -4.20
N ASP A 43 -9.30 -10.64 -3.40
CA ASP A 43 -9.07 -11.17 -2.04
C ASP A 43 -9.41 -12.67 -1.85
N GLY A 44 -9.00 -13.50 -2.81
CA GLY A 44 -9.22 -14.96 -2.76
C GLY A 44 -10.56 -15.45 -3.31
N ALA A 45 -11.46 -14.56 -3.73
CA ALA A 45 -12.73 -14.88 -4.37
C ALA A 45 -12.62 -14.83 -5.91
N LEU A 46 -12.40 -15.98 -6.56
CA LEU A 46 -12.24 -16.06 -8.03
C LEU A 46 -13.41 -15.45 -8.80
N ARG A 47 -14.64 -15.53 -8.27
CA ARG A 47 -15.83 -14.95 -8.89
C ARG A 47 -15.76 -13.43 -8.97
N ASP A 48 -15.26 -12.79 -7.92
CA ASP A 48 -15.13 -11.33 -7.87
C ASP A 48 -14.02 -10.90 -8.84
N GLY A 49 -12.91 -11.65 -8.89
CA GLY A 49 -11.86 -11.45 -9.88
C GLY A 49 -12.35 -11.55 -11.33
N LEU A 50 -13.22 -12.52 -11.63
CA LEU A 50 -13.84 -12.64 -12.96
C LEU A 50 -14.77 -11.47 -13.27
N SER A 51 -15.59 -11.06 -12.31
CA SER A 51 -16.51 -9.94 -12.47
C SER A 51 -15.76 -8.63 -12.76
N ILE A 52 -14.65 -8.41 -12.07
CA ILE A 52 -13.76 -7.27 -12.32
C ILE A 52 -13.09 -7.40 -13.70
N PHE A 53 -12.60 -8.58 -14.06
CA PHE A 53 -11.97 -8.81 -15.37
C PHE A 53 -12.94 -8.51 -16.52
N ASP A 54 -14.17 -9.02 -16.46
CA ASP A 54 -15.20 -8.78 -17.48
C ASP A 54 -15.55 -7.28 -17.60
N LEU A 55 -15.56 -6.57 -16.47
CA LEU A 55 -15.74 -5.12 -16.43
C LEU A 55 -14.61 -4.40 -17.17
N MET A 56 -13.35 -4.77 -16.92
CA MET A 56 -12.18 -4.17 -17.58
C MET A 56 -12.18 -4.42 -19.09
N VAL A 57 -12.56 -5.63 -19.51
CA VAL A 57 -12.68 -5.98 -20.93
C VAL A 57 -13.73 -5.10 -21.60
N THR A 58 -14.87 -4.90 -20.94
CA THR A 58 -15.99 -4.08 -21.46
C THR A 58 -15.58 -2.60 -21.62
N PHE A 59 -14.81 -2.05 -20.69
CA PHE A 59 -14.32 -0.68 -20.78
C PHE A 59 -13.11 -0.51 -21.71
N SER A 60 -12.39 -1.59 -22.04
CA SER A 60 -11.26 -1.54 -22.96
C SER A 60 -11.73 -1.34 -24.41
N SER A 61 -11.42 -0.20 -25.01
CA SER A 61 -11.86 0.13 -26.38
C SER A 61 -11.20 -0.72 -27.48
N SER A 62 -10.18 -1.52 -27.14
CA SER A 62 -9.31 -2.23 -28.09
C SER A 62 -9.13 -3.73 -27.76
N SER A 63 -10.02 -4.31 -26.93
CA SER A 63 -9.90 -5.69 -26.43
C SER A 63 -8.53 -5.99 -25.79
N LYS A 64 -7.88 -4.95 -25.28
CA LYS A 64 -6.61 -5.02 -24.57
C LYS A 64 -6.81 -4.48 -23.16
N VAL A 65 -6.59 -5.31 -22.16
CA VAL A 65 -6.62 -4.92 -20.74
C VAL A 65 -5.20 -4.52 -20.33
N THR A 66 -4.97 -3.21 -20.17
CA THR A 66 -3.67 -2.67 -19.74
C THR A 66 -3.66 -2.38 -18.25
N PHE A 67 -2.46 -2.33 -17.65
CA PHE A 67 -2.31 -1.99 -16.23
C PHE A 67 -2.89 -0.62 -15.89
N SER A 68 -2.68 0.38 -16.76
CA SER A 68 -3.22 1.73 -16.57
C SER A 68 -4.74 1.75 -16.60
N ASP A 69 -5.38 0.95 -17.47
CA ASP A 69 -6.84 0.89 -17.53
C ASP A 69 -7.42 0.31 -16.24
N VAL A 70 -6.78 -0.74 -15.70
CA VAL A 70 -7.20 -1.36 -14.45
C VAL A 70 -7.03 -0.40 -13.27
N LEU A 71 -5.90 0.31 -13.16
CA LEU A 71 -5.69 1.32 -12.12
C LEU A 71 -6.76 2.40 -12.15
N ASN A 72 -7.03 2.96 -13.33
CA ASN A 72 -8.00 4.05 -13.50
C ASN A 72 -9.42 3.60 -13.17
N ASN A 73 -9.86 2.43 -13.67
CA ASN A 73 -11.22 1.95 -13.43
C ASN A 73 -11.43 1.48 -11.98
N LEU A 74 -10.42 0.83 -11.38
CA LEU A 74 -10.50 0.38 -9.99
C LEU A 74 -10.20 1.51 -8.99
N HIS A 75 -9.90 2.72 -9.46
CA HIS A 75 -9.50 3.86 -8.63
C HIS A 75 -8.40 3.46 -7.63
N ILE A 76 -7.40 2.73 -8.13
CA ILE A 76 -6.23 2.31 -7.36
C ILE A 76 -5.10 3.28 -7.63
N LEU A 77 -4.46 3.74 -6.55
CA LEU A 77 -3.30 4.61 -6.66
C LEU A 77 -2.08 3.80 -7.11
N ASP A 78 -1.31 4.35 -8.04
CA ASP A 78 -0.04 3.76 -8.48
C ASP A 78 0.95 3.68 -7.30
N TYR A 79 1.71 2.59 -7.23
CA TYR A 79 2.78 2.37 -6.25
C TYR A 79 3.76 3.55 -6.20
N ASP A 80 4.05 4.17 -7.34
CA ASP A 80 4.97 5.31 -7.42
C ASP A 80 4.55 6.50 -6.55
N TYR A 81 3.25 6.70 -6.30
CA TYR A 81 2.79 7.73 -5.35
C TYR A 81 3.18 7.39 -3.92
N TYR A 82 3.06 6.13 -3.51
CA TYR A 82 3.43 5.71 -2.16
C TYR A 82 4.95 5.75 -1.95
N PHE A 83 5.74 5.38 -2.97
CA PHE A 83 7.19 5.59 -2.93
C PHE A 83 7.53 7.06 -2.72
N LYS A 84 6.99 7.97 -3.54
CA LYS A 84 7.20 9.42 -3.38
C LYS A 84 6.71 9.96 -2.04
N MET A 85 5.60 9.44 -1.53
CA MET A 85 5.03 9.81 -0.23
C MET A 85 6.01 9.49 0.89
N VAL A 86 6.56 8.26 0.90
CA VAL A 86 7.55 7.83 1.89
C VAL A 86 8.85 8.63 1.76
N ASP A 87 9.34 8.87 0.55
CA ASP A 87 10.53 9.72 0.35
C ASP A 87 10.31 11.14 0.89
N GLY A 88 9.11 11.70 0.67
CA GLY A 88 8.71 12.99 1.26
C GLY A 88 8.68 12.96 2.79
N LEU A 89 8.15 11.89 3.39
CA LEU A 89 8.12 11.72 4.85
C LEU A 89 9.52 11.55 5.45
N LEU A 90 10.42 10.82 4.77
CA LEU A 90 11.82 10.65 5.18
C LEU A 90 12.62 11.96 5.11
N SER A 91 12.23 12.89 4.23
CA SER A 91 12.85 14.22 4.13
C SER A 91 12.46 15.18 5.26
N GLU A 92 11.64 14.74 6.23
CA GLU A 92 11.11 15.53 7.35
C GLU A 92 10.36 16.81 6.92
N ASN A 93 9.89 16.85 5.68
CA ASN A 93 9.15 17.98 5.13
C ASN A 93 7.67 17.63 5.00
N SER A 94 6.82 18.21 5.86
CA SER A 94 5.38 17.99 5.81
C SER A 94 4.70 18.56 4.57
N ALA A 95 5.31 19.52 3.86
CA ALA A 95 4.70 20.12 2.67
C ALA A 95 4.57 19.12 1.52
N THR A 96 5.60 18.29 1.28
CA THR A 96 5.60 17.32 0.17
C THR A 96 4.48 16.28 0.30
N PRO A 97 4.31 15.58 1.45
CA PRO A 97 3.19 14.67 1.66
C PRO A 97 1.82 15.33 1.49
N LEU A 98 1.64 16.57 1.98
CA LEU A 98 0.38 17.30 1.87
C LEU A 98 0.06 17.68 0.43
N LEU A 99 1.04 18.13 -0.35
CA LEU A 99 0.87 18.45 -1.77
C LEU A 99 0.56 17.20 -2.59
N LEU A 100 1.25 16.08 -2.32
CA LEU A 100 0.96 14.80 -2.96
C LEU A 100 -0.46 14.33 -2.63
N PHE A 101 -0.88 14.46 -1.37
CA PHE A 101 -2.25 14.09 -0.97
C PHE A 101 -3.31 14.96 -1.66
N ASP A 102 -3.09 16.27 -1.78
CA ASP A 102 -3.99 17.16 -2.52
C ASP A 102 -4.07 16.79 -4.02
N GLU A 103 -2.95 16.41 -4.63
CA GLU A 103 -2.93 15.90 -6.00
C GLU A 103 -3.77 14.62 -6.15
N ILE A 104 -3.62 13.68 -5.21
CA ILE A 104 -4.38 12.42 -5.17
C ILE A 104 -5.88 12.70 -5.09
N LEU A 105 -6.31 13.60 -4.19
CA LEU A 105 -7.71 13.97 -4.07
C LEU A 105 -8.25 14.66 -5.34
N LYS A 106 -7.45 15.53 -5.97
CA LYS A 106 -7.83 16.19 -7.24
C LYS A 106 -8.00 15.21 -8.40
N LYS A 107 -7.32 14.07 -8.36
CA LYS A 107 -7.51 12.97 -9.31
C LYS A 107 -8.75 12.11 -9.03
N GLY A 108 -9.49 12.41 -7.96
CA GLY A 108 -10.74 11.73 -7.61
C GLY A 108 -10.56 10.47 -6.76
N PHE A 109 -9.35 10.21 -6.23
CA PHE A 109 -9.12 9.10 -5.31
C PHE A 109 -9.70 9.40 -3.93
N ASP A 110 -10.20 8.36 -3.27
CA ASP A 110 -10.73 8.45 -1.91
C ASP A 110 -9.61 8.44 -0.85
N GLY A 111 -9.80 9.24 0.21
CA GLY A 111 -8.84 9.37 1.30
C GLY A 111 -8.72 8.10 2.16
N GLN A 112 -9.76 7.28 2.25
CA GLN A 112 -9.70 6.01 2.97
C GLN A 112 -8.85 5.01 2.19
N ASN A 113 -9.12 4.87 0.89
CA ASN A 113 -8.30 4.01 0.02
C ASN A 113 -6.82 4.44 0.04
N PHE A 114 -6.56 5.75 0.07
CA PHE A 114 -5.22 6.27 0.23
C PHE A 114 -4.55 5.81 1.53
N ILE A 115 -5.21 5.99 2.70
CA ILE A 115 -4.59 5.66 4.00
C ILE A 115 -4.40 4.14 4.17
N THR A 116 -5.36 3.33 3.69
CA THR A 116 -5.23 1.86 3.70
C THR A 116 -4.05 1.42 2.83
N GLY A 117 -3.94 1.93 1.60
CA GLY A 117 -2.82 1.61 0.71
C GLY A 117 -1.48 2.12 1.23
N LEU A 118 -1.43 3.27 1.91
CA LEU A 118 -0.23 3.74 2.58
C LEU A 118 0.18 2.77 3.71
N GLY A 119 -0.78 2.27 4.48
CA GLY A 119 -0.53 1.23 5.50
C GLY A 119 0.05 -0.05 4.91
N GLU A 120 -0.50 -0.53 3.80
CA GLU A 120 0.03 -1.69 3.07
C GLU A 120 1.46 -1.45 2.55
N HIS A 121 1.73 -0.26 2.00
CA HIS A 121 3.06 0.12 1.54
C HIS A 121 4.08 0.13 2.69
N LEU A 122 3.72 0.73 3.83
CA LEU A 122 4.56 0.75 5.03
C LEU A 122 4.83 -0.65 5.58
N ARG A 123 3.82 -1.54 5.57
CA ARG A 123 4.00 -2.96 5.89
C ARG A 123 5.00 -3.62 4.95
N ASN A 124 4.88 -3.40 3.65
CA ASN A 124 5.78 -4.00 2.65
C ASN A 124 7.21 -3.50 2.80
N LEU A 125 7.41 -2.23 3.18
CA LEU A 125 8.74 -1.72 3.56
C LEU A 125 9.32 -2.43 4.79
N LEU A 126 8.52 -2.65 5.85
CA LEU A 126 8.97 -3.42 7.02
C LEU A 126 9.34 -4.86 6.66
N VAL A 127 8.49 -5.51 5.87
CA VAL A 127 8.66 -6.91 5.43
C VAL A 127 9.85 -7.07 4.48
N SER A 128 10.24 -6.02 3.75
CA SER A 128 11.41 -6.06 2.85
C SER A 128 12.74 -5.82 3.57
N GLN A 129 12.74 -5.52 4.87
CA GLN A 129 13.98 -5.39 5.64
C GLN A 129 14.70 -6.73 5.89
N ASP A 130 13.99 -7.85 5.87
CA ASP A 130 14.57 -9.19 5.93
C ASP A 130 14.36 -9.91 4.59
N ALA A 131 15.45 -10.39 3.99
CA ALA A 131 15.43 -11.09 2.71
C ALA A 131 14.51 -12.33 2.71
N ARG A 132 14.31 -12.96 3.87
CA ARG A 132 13.44 -14.13 4.02
C ARG A 132 11.96 -13.77 3.88
N THR A 133 11.59 -12.56 4.32
CA THR A 133 10.20 -12.12 4.36
C THR A 133 9.74 -11.43 3.08
N VAL A 134 10.66 -11.11 2.15
CA VAL A 134 10.35 -10.54 0.83
C VAL A 134 9.32 -11.37 0.04
N ASN A 135 9.36 -12.69 0.19
CA ASN A 135 8.41 -13.60 -0.47
C ASN A 135 6.97 -13.50 0.05
N LEU A 136 6.75 -12.81 1.18
CA LEU A 136 5.41 -12.56 1.75
C LEU A 136 4.71 -11.36 1.09
N MET A 137 5.39 -10.64 0.21
CA MET A 137 4.80 -9.52 -0.52
C MET A 137 4.08 -10.03 -1.78
N GLU A 138 2.80 -9.68 -1.88
CA GLU A 138 1.96 -9.94 -3.04
C GLU A 138 2.05 -8.77 -4.03
N VAL A 139 3.26 -8.51 -4.52
CA VAL A 139 3.51 -7.48 -5.54
C VAL A 139 4.38 -8.03 -6.69
N PRO A 140 4.33 -7.41 -7.90
CA PRO A 140 5.19 -7.79 -9.01
C PRO A 140 6.69 -7.68 -8.67
N GLU A 141 7.51 -8.50 -9.32
CA GLU A 141 8.96 -8.57 -9.05
C GLU A 141 9.68 -7.23 -9.31
N SER A 142 9.24 -6.48 -10.31
CA SER A 142 9.71 -5.12 -10.62
C SER A 142 9.53 -4.16 -9.44
N VAL A 143 8.40 -4.28 -8.73
CA VAL A 143 8.05 -3.45 -7.57
C VAL A 143 8.80 -3.90 -6.32
N LYS A 144 9.04 -5.21 -6.14
CA LYS A 144 9.84 -5.72 -5.00
C LYS A 144 11.23 -5.10 -4.93
N GLN A 145 11.90 -4.93 -6.07
CA GLN A 145 13.23 -4.30 -6.12
C GLN A 145 13.20 -2.83 -5.65
N LYS A 146 12.14 -2.09 -5.99
CA LYS A 146 11.93 -0.72 -5.47
C LYS A 146 11.75 -0.72 -3.95
N TYR A 147 10.95 -1.63 -3.40
CA TYR A 147 10.77 -1.80 -1.95
C TYR A 147 12.09 -2.08 -1.23
N LEU A 148 12.90 -3.02 -1.74
CA LEU A 148 14.21 -3.34 -1.17
C LEU A 148 15.15 -2.13 -1.12
N THR A 149 15.09 -1.27 -2.13
CA THR A 149 15.90 -0.05 -2.19
C THR A 149 15.43 0.98 -1.17
N GLN A 150 14.13 1.29 -1.13
CA GLN A 150 13.57 2.29 -0.20
C GLN A 150 13.65 1.83 1.26
N ALA A 151 13.51 0.52 1.53
CA ALA A 151 13.59 -0.03 2.89
C ALA A 151 14.96 0.21 3.55
N GLN A 152 16.04 0.35 2.78
CA GLN A 152 17.37 0.67 3.30
C GLN A 152 17.47 2.09 3.87
N ALA A 153 16.67 3.03 3.35
CA ALA A 153 16.64 4.41 3.80
C ALA A 153 15.73 4.64 5.02
N ALA A 154 14.85 3.67 5.34
CA ALA A 154 13.82 3.82 6.36
C ALA A 154 14.07 2.93 7.60
N PRO A 155 14.32 3.52 8.78
CA PRO A 155 14.51 2.75 10.01
C PRO A 155 13.26 1.92 10.40
N PRO A 156 13.41 0.67 10.88
CA PRO A 156 12.27 -0.17 11.29
C PRO A 156 11.35 0.48 12.33
N SER A 157 11.93 1.16 13.33
CA SER A 157 11.18 1.84 14.39
C SER A 157 10.31 2.99 13.86
N LEU A 158 10.81 3.72 12.86
CA LEU A 158 10.09 4.79 12.19
C LEU A 158 8.92 4.24 11.38
N LEU A 159 9.16 3.20 10.58
CA LEU A 159 8.11 2.53 9.80
C LEU A 159 7.00 1.97 10.70
N LEU A 160 7.35 1.36 11.83
CA LEU A 160 6.36 0.85 12.79
C LEU A 160 5.52 1.98 13.40
N SER A 161 6.15 3.12 13.70
CA SER A 161 5.44 4.30 14.21
C SER A 161 4.46 4.86 13.17
N TRP A 162 4.88 4.97 11.91
CA TRP A 162 4.03 5.39 10.81
C TRP A 162 2.88 4.41 10.55
N LEU A 163 3.13 3.11 10.61
CA LEU A 163 2.09 2.09 10.46
C LEU A 163 1.02 2.22 11.54
N ASN A 164 1.40 2.49 12.79
CA ASN A 164 0.47 2.72 13.88
C ASN A 164 -0.38 4.00 13.66
N ILE A 165 0.25 5.08 13.20
CA ILE A 165 -0.46 6.33 12.86
C ILE A 165 -1.45 6.09 11.71
N ALA A 166 -1.06 5.36 10.67
CA ALA A 166 -1.92 5.03 9.54
C ALA A 166 -3.11 4.16 9.97
N SER A 167 -2.87 3.13 10.77
CA SER A 167 -3.91 2.25 11.32
C SER A 167 -4.91 3.01 12.19
N THR A 168 -4.42 3.90 13.06
CA THR A 168 -5.28 4.76 13.88
C THR A 168 -6.13 5.70 13.02
N CYS A 169 -5.54 6.27 11.96
CA CYS A 169 -6.26 7.13 11.02
C CYS A 169 -7.37 6.37 10.29
N ASP A 170 -7.10 5.16 9.81
CA ASP A 170 -8.11 4.33 9.13
C ASP A 170 -9.29 3.96 10.05
N ILE A 171 -9.01 3.51 11.29
CA ILE A 171 -10.04 3.19 12.28
C ILE A 171 -10.98 4.37 12.53
N HIS A 172 -10.43 5.58 12.64
CA HIS A 172 -11.22 6.78 12.93
C HIS A 172 -11.77 7.47 11.68
N TYR A 173 -11.41 7.04 10.47
CA TYR A 173 -11.73 7.73 9.22
C TYR A 173 -13.25 7.89 9.04
N LYS A 174 -13.99 6.78 9.10
CA LYS A 174 -15.46 6.80 8.92
C LYS A 174 -16.20 7.58 10.00
N ALA A 175 -15.65 7.65 11.21
CA ALA A 175 -16.24 8.36 12.34
C ALA A 175 -15.93 9.88 12.32
N SER A 176 -14.91 10.31 11.57
CA SER A 176 -14.50 11.70 11.52
C SER A 176 -15.49 12.56 10.73
N LYS A 177 -15.83 13.73 11.29
CA LYS A 177 -16.61 14.76 10.56
C LYS A 177 -15.80 15.42 9.45
N ASN A 178 -14.48 15.46 9.60
CA ASN A 178 -13.56 16.02 8.61
C ASN A 178 -12.49 14.97 8.29
N GLN A 179 -12.78 14.15 7.29
CA GLN A 179 -11.95 13.04 6.85
C GLN A 179 -10.63 13.52 6.24
N ARG A 180 -10.67 14.59 5.44
CA ARG A 180 -9.49 15.22 4.85
C ARG A 180 -8.51 15.67 5.92
N LEU A 181 -8.99 16.43 6.90
CA LEU A 181 -8.15 16.93 8.01
C LEU A 181 -7.53 15.79 8.82
N LEU A 182 -8.25 14.67 9.00
CA LEU A 182 -7.74 13.52 9.74
C LEU A 182 -6.51 12.92 9.04
N VAL A 183 -6.58 12.75 7.71
CA VAL A 183 -5.46 12.22 6.92
C VAL A 183 -4.30 13.22 6.88
N GLU A 184 -4.57 14.51 6.69
CA GLU A 184 -3.54 15.55 6.72
C GLU A 184 -2.82 15.58 8.08
N LEU A 185 -3.56 15.43 9.19
CA LEU A 185 -2.98 15.33 10.53
C LEU A 185 -2.12 14.08 10.69
N ALA A 186 -2.54 12.94 10.14
CA ALA A 186 -1.75 11.71 10.15
C ALA A 186 -0.42 11.90 9.40
N LEU A 187 -0.45 12.48 8.21
CA LEU A 187 0.75 12.77 7.40
C LEU A 187 1.69 13.75 8.10
N MET A 188 1.15 14.82 8.70
CA MET A 188 1.94 15.75 9.49
C MET A 188 2.60 15.03 10.67
N LYS A 189 1.84 14.24 11.45
CA LYS A 189 2.40 13.45 12.55
C LYS A 189 3.56 12.57 12.07
N MET A 190 3.37 11.83 10.97
CA MET A 190 4.42 10.97 10.41
C MET A 190 5.70 11.76 10.09
N ALA A 191 5.58 12.94 9.44
CA ALA A 191 6.73 13.78 9.10
C ALA A 191 7.53 14.26 10.34
N TYR A 192 6.86 14.48 11.48
CA TYR A 192 7.51 14.94 12.72
C TYR A 192 7.95 13.81 13.68
N VAL A 193 7.69 12.54 13.36
CA VAL A 193 8.08 11.43 14.25
C VAL A 193 9.60 11.35 14.42
N ASN A 194 10.38 11.54 13.36
CA ASN A 194 11.83 11.38 13.42
C ASN A 194 12.51 12.48 14.25
N SER A 195 12.04 13.72 14.15
CA SER A 195 12.51 14.82 14.99
C SER A 195 12.18 14.55 16.47
N ALA A 196 10.97 14.09 16.79
CA ALA A 196 10.58 13.74 18.16
C ALA A 196 11.40 12.58 18.77
N ILE A 197 11.78 11.58 17.98
CA ILE A 197 12.64 10.47 18.43
C ILE A 197 14.06 10.99 18.73
N SER A 198 14.59 11.87 17.90
CA SER A 198 15.93 12.46 18.06
C SER A 198 16.06 13.34 19.30
N THR A 199 15.00 14.09 19.67
CA THR A 199 14.98 14.93 20.88
C THR A 199 14.97 14.11 22.18
N ASN A 200 14.43 12.89 22.16
CA ASN A 200 14.39 12.01 23.34
C ASN A 200 15.68 11.20 23.54
N GLY A 201 16.49 11.00 22.50
CA GLY A 201 17.79 10.34 22.61
C GLY A 201 18.85 11.18 23.34
N SER A 202 18.72 12.51 23.30
CA SER A 202 19.71 13.45 23.85
C SER A 202 19.47 13.83 25.33
N SER A 203 18.33 13.47 25.92
CA SER A 203 17.99 13.78 27.31
C SER A 203 18.41 12.72 28.34
N ASN A 204 18.86 11.53 27.90
CA ASN A 204 19.19 10.41 28.82
C ASN A 204 20.68 10.27 29.18
N GLU A 205 21.62 10.93 28.51
CA GLU A 205 23.06 10.78 28.82
C GLU A 205 23.59 11.77 29.88
N ALA A 206 22.87 12.87 30.17
CA ALA A 206 23.34 13.89 31.11
C ALA A 206 23.11 13.53 32.60
N GLY A 207 22.33 12.50 32.91
CA GLY A 207 21.88 12.19 34.27
C GLY A 207 22.78 11.27 35.12
N VAL A 208 23.71 10.51 34.51
CA VAL A 208 24.38 9.39 35.22
C VAL A 208 25.72 9.77 35.86
N LYS A 209 26.36 10.89 35.48
CA LYS A 209 27.73 11.22 35.95
C LYS A 209 27.85 12.05 37.25
N LYS A 210 26.77 12.31 38.00
CA LYS A 210 26.83 13.24 39.16
C LYS A 210 26.62 12.63 40.56
N LYS A 211 26.64 11.31 40.73
CA LYS A 211 26.63 10.66 42.05
C LYS A 211 27.71 9.59 42.18
N LEU A 212 28.96 10.02 42.31
CA LEU A 212 30.05 9.26 42.95
C LEU A 212 31.17 10.25 43.25
N ASN A 213 31.07 10.89 44.41
CA ASN A 213 32.16 11.39 45.24
C ASN A 213 31.59 11.56 46.65
#